data_AF-A0A1L9BGK4-F1
#
_entry.id   AF-A0A1L9BGK4-F1
#
_cell.length_a   1.000
_cell.length_b   1.000
_cell.length_c   1.000
_cell.angle_alpha   90.00
_cell.angle_beta   90.00
_cell.angle_gamma   90.00
#
_symmetry.space_group_name_H-M   'P 1'
#
loop_
_entity.id
_entity.type
_entity.pdbx_description
1 polymer ?
#
loop_
_entity_poly.entity_id
_entity_poly.type
_entity_poly.pdbx_seq_one_letter_code
_entity_poly.pdbx_strand_id
1 'polypeptide(L)'
;MRIRWLLSVVSSVVLVGFVACGSREPAQVTEPSAPELSSSTTTPPAPSVDVSAPSPTAPATPDVPASPSAPAPAPAPAPAPPPPPEFSRILWVSPSGKDSAAGTESAPLRTVEKAQSLLQPGEAIFLKSGTYTERLRLDARDGSSGRYLTLMAAPGAKPVFKGGSGNRAPMLEVRRAYWRVEGITFDAAGDKAFAAYWHGEGAHHGILRGCTLKNGTDGAGVFVADKARDVLIEGNAISNFQRSGADSHGVCVQTNSKNVTIRANDIHHNSGDGVQCLSSEGGSTEEGTPFDNLLVEDNDLHENRENGADIKTCTRVTLRGNRIWGHRRSSTSGGEGVVVHMSARDVTLEGNEVRDNGRGIQIGGVRQGEPPTHIVLRRNRVFDGYDSDGSEGSGIRIDTAIDVKVLHNTVWNMPTYGLVVGKGESGASEDVEVRNNILGACAALAVRVGTDWEGLSFDGNLYSPLGDAPTFRKDSRDQDLSAWQESTGWDAHSVEKAPGFVDAEDGDFWLASSSSARDAGLSVGEDWCGRAPDMGARESDCP
;
A
#
# COMPACT_ATOMS: atom_id res chain seq x y z
N MET A 1 -12.53 52.00 19.76
CA MET A 1 -13.20 51.05 18.85
C MET A 1 -12.32 49.81 18.74
N ARG A 2 -12.81 48.67 19.23
CA ARG A 2 -12.19 47.34 19.13
C ARG A 2 -13.22 46.45 18.44
N ILE A 3 -12.84 45.72 17.40
CA ILE A 3 -13.68 44.66 16.81
C ILE A 3 -12.90 43.36 16.88
N ARG A 4 -13.44 42.41 17.65
CA ARG A 4 -13.06 41.01 17.76
C ARG A 4 -13.81 40.23 16.67
N TRP A 5 -13.17 39.25 16.06
CA TRP A 5 -13.85 38.18 15.34
C TRP A 5 -13.65 36.86 16.09
N LEU A 6 -14.75 36.27 16.56
CA LEU A 6 -14.86 34.87 16.97
C LEU A 6 -15.26 34.06 15.73
N LEU A 7 -14.58 32.94 15.47
CA LEU A 7 -15.12 31.88 14.62
C LEU A 7 -15.85 30.86 15.49
N SER A 8 -17.09 30.57 15.11
CA SER A 8 -17.92 29.48 15.64
C SER A 8 -18.09 28.47 14.51
N VAL A 9 -17.68 27.23 14.73
CA VAL A 9 -17.92 26.10 13.81
C VAL A 9 -19.27 25.48 14.20
N VAL A 10 -20.21 25.45 13.24
CA VAL A 10 -21.50 24.77 13.39
C VAL A 10 -21.42 23.43 12.67
N SER A 11 -21.71 22.37 13.42
CA SER A 11 -21.86 20.99 12.94
C SER A 11 -23.25 20.83 12.33
N SER A 12 -23.35 20.36 11.09
CA SER A 12 -24.63 20.03 10.45
C SER A 12 -24.76 18.51 10.31
N VAL A 13 -25.68 17.96 11.10
CA VAL A 13 -26.21 16.59 10.96
C VAL A 13 -27.25 16.63 9.84
N VAL A 14 -27.09 15.81 8.79
CA VAL A 14 -28.13 15.58 7.78
C VAL A 14 -28.73 14.21 8.01
N LEU A 15 -30.00 14.22 8.41
CA LEU A 15 -30.89 13.08 8.52
C LEU A 15 -31.60 12.92 7.17
N VAL A 16 -31.38 11.84 6.42
CA VAL A 16 -32.15 11.55 5.19
C VAL A 16 -33.20 10.49 5.51
N GLY A 17 -34.47 10.88 5.38
CA GLY A 17 -35.63 10.00 5.50
C GLY A 17 -35.90 9.22 4.22
N PHE A 18 -36.28 7.97 4.38
CA PHE A 18 -36.81 7.08 3.34
C PHE A 18 -38.17 7.57 2.83
N VAL A 19 -38.33 7.62 1.50
CA VAL A 19 -39.64 7.54 0.84
C VAL A 19 -39.54 6.55 -0.31
N ALA A 20 -40.33 5.49 -0.21
CA ALA A 20 -40.61 4.55 -1.27
C ALA A 20 -41.79 5.05 -2.11
N CYS A 21 -41.73 4.92 -3.45
CA CYS A 21 -42.87 4.47 -4.28
C CYS A 21 -42.50 4.38 -5.77
N GLY A 22 -42.97 3.31 -6.42
CA GLY A 22 -43.66 3.45 -7.71
C GLY A 22 -42.90 3.06 -8.97
N SER A 23 -43.09 1.80 -9.38
CA SER A 23 -42.86 1.28 -10.73
C SER A 23 -43.65 2.04 -11.80
N ARG A 24 -43.02 2.26 -12.97
CA ARG A 24 -43.68 2.53 -14.26
C ARG A 24 -42.71 2.32 -15.44
N GLU A 25 -42.91 1.23 -16.18
CA GLU A 25 -42.71 1.16 -17.63
C GLU A 25 -43.65 2.19 -18.33
N PRO A 26 -43.36 2.70 -19.55
CA PRO A 26 -43.24 1.85 -20.75
C PRO A 26 -42.37 2.36 -21.92
N ALA A 27 -42.26 1.48 -22.92
CA ALA A 27 -42.45 1.73 -24.36
C ALA A 27 -41.27 1.36 -25.26
N GLN A 28 -41.50 0.28 -26.02
CA GLN A 28 -40.77 -0.07 -27.23
C GLN A 28 -40.82 1.07 -28.24
N VAL A 29 -39.66 1.39 -28.81
CA VAL A 29 -39.57 2.16 -30.05
C VAL A 29 -38.72 1.37 -31.04
N THR A 30 -39.32 1.23 -32.21
CA THR A 30 -38.93 0.51 -33.42
C THR A 30 -37.64 1.01 -34.06
N GLU A 31 -36.84 0.06 -34.57
CA GLU A 31 -35.71 0.30 -35.47
C GLU A 31 -36.13 0.95 -36.81
N PRO A 32 -35.21 1.67 -37.46
CA PRO A 32 -35.15 1.74 -38.91
C PRO A 32 -33.90 1.04 -39.46
N SER A 33 -34.14 0.18 -40.44
CA SER A 33 -33.17 -0.53 -41.27
C SER A 33 -32.28 0.42 -42.09
N ALA A 34 -31.03 0.02 -42.31
CA ALA A 34 -30.11 0.60 -43.30
C ALA A 34 -29.22 -0.52 -43.89
N PRO A 35 -28.67 -0.33 -45.10
CA PRO A 35 -28.72 -1.33 -46.17
C PRO A 35 -27.52 -2.28 -46.24
N GLU A 36 -27.77 -3.43 -46.88
CA GLU A 36 -26.77 -4.38 -47.37
C GLU A 36 -25.72 -3.68 -48.25
N LEU A 37 -24.46 -3.78 -47.84
CA LEU A 37 -23.30 -3.51 -48.68
C LEU A 37 -22.61 -4.85 -49.01
N SER A 38 -22.92 -5.37 -50.19
CA SER A 38 -22.17 -6.43 -50.84
C SER A 38 -20.73 -5.96 -51.10
N SER A 39 -19.75 -6.57 -50.43
CA SER A 39 -18.35 -6.48 -50.83
C SER A 39 -17.83 -7.86 -51.22
N SER A 40 -17.77 -8.08 -52.53
CA SER A 40 -17.04 -9.17 -53.16
C SER A 40 -15.56 -8.81 -53.19
N THR A 41 -14.76 -9.39 -52.31
CA THR A 41 -13.30 -9.39 -52.43
C THR A 41 -12.83 -10.81 -52.67
N THR A 42 -12.45 -11.06 -53.91
CA THR A 42 -11.77 -12.27 -54.39
C THR A 42 -10.38 -12.39 -53.75
N THR A 43 -10.21 -13.41 -52.92
CA THR A 43 -8.91 -13.87 -52.41
C THR A 43 -8.16 -14.63 -53.53
N PRO A 44 -6.93 -14.26 -53.91
CA PRO A 44 -6.08 -15.10 -54.75
C PRO A 44 -5.52 -16.29 -53.96
N PRO A 45 -5.35 -17.48 -54.57
CA PRO A 45 -5.01 -18.70 -53.85
C PRO A 45 -3.55 -18.71 -53.38
N ALA A 46 -3.33 -19.30 -52.20
CA ALA A 46 -2.01 -19.62 -51.67
C ALA A 46 -1.29 -20.64 -52.58
N PRO A 47 0.03 -20.52 -52.79
CA PRO A 47 0.80 -21.56 -53.47
C PRO A 47 0.99 -22.76 -52.53
N SER A 48 0.50 -23.91 -52.98
CA SER A 48 0.84 -25.23 -52.46
C SER A 48 2.34 -25.50 -52.65
N VAL A 49 3.08 -25.71 -51.56
CA VAL A 49 4.48 -26.17 -51.63
C VAL A 49 4.53 -27.64 -51.19
N ASP A 50 5.03 -28.42 -52.13
CA ASP A 50 5.20 -29.86 -52.11
C ASP A 50 6.24 -30.29 -51.06
N VAL A 51 5.90 -31.31 -50.28
CA VAL A 51 6.77 -31.93 -49.28
C VAL A 51 7.51 -33.07 -49.97
N SER A 52 8.81 -32.92 -50.25
CA SER A 52 9.79 -34.02 -50.38
C SER A 52 11.18 -33.53 -50.79
N ALA A 53 12.13 -33.45 -49.85
CA ALA A 53 13.57 -33.75 -50.07
C ALA A 53 14.35 -33.71 -48.74
N PRO A 54 15.34 -34.59 -48.53
CA PRO A 54 16.11 -34.66 -47.29
C PRO A 54 17.22 -33.59 -47.23
N SER A 55 17.43 -33.00 -46.06
CA SER A 55 18.50 -32.04 -45.79
C SER A 55 19.90 -32.68 -45.87
N PRO A 56 20.91 -31.99 -46.41
CA PRO A 56 22.30 -32.45 -46.37
C PRO A 56 22.90 -32.24 -44.97
N THR A 57 23.54 -33.29 -44.46
CA THR A 57 24.30 -33.29 -43.20
C THR A 57 25.50 -32.35 -43.30
N ALA A 58 25.56 -31.33 -42.45
CA ALA A 58 26.73 -30.48 -42.29
C ALA A 58 27.87 -31.24 -41.56
N PRO A 59 29.15 -31.00 -41.90
CA PRO A 59 30.27 -31.66 -41.24
C PRO A 59 30.45 -31.15 -39.79
N ALA A 60 30.75 -32.09 -38.89
CA ALA A 60 31.03 -31.82 -37.48
C ALA A 60 32.20 -30.84 -37.31
N THR A 61 31.97 -29.75 -36.58
CA THR A 61 33.00 -28.87 -36.04
C THR A 61 33.73 -29.57 -34.88
N PRO A 62 35.07 -29.46 -34.76
CA PRO A 62 35.81 -30.06 -33.66
C PRO A 62 35.48 -29.38 -32.32
N ASP A 63 35.29 -30.20 -31.28
CA ASP A 63 35.07 -29.77 -29.90
C ASP A 63 36.20 -28.86 -29.41
N VAL A 64 35.83 -27.61 -29.09
CA VAL A 64 36.68 -26.71 -28.30
C VAL A 64 36.37 -27.00 -26.83
N PRO A 65 37.37 -27.33 -25.99
CA PRO A 65 37.13 -27.58 -24.57
C PRO A 65 36.56 -26.33 -23.90
N ALA A 66 35.48 -26.51 -23.14
CA ALA A 66 34.81 -25.44 -22.40
C ALA A 66 35.79 -24.78 -21.42
N SER A 67 35.94 -23.46 -21.57
CA SER A 67 36.63 -22.62 -20.59
C SER A 67 35.87 -22.68 -19.26
N PRO A 68 36.54 -22.80 -18.10
CA PRO A 68 35.85 -22.86 -16.82
C PRO A 68 35.07 -21.57 -16.60
N SER A 69 33.76 -21.73 -16.38
CA SER A 69 32.86 -20.63 -15.99
C SER A 69 33.41 -19.98 -14.72
N ALA A 70 33.63 -18.67 -14.77
CA ALA A 70 34.00 -17.90 -13.60
C ALA A 70 32.88 -18.00 -12.54
N PRO A 71 33.20 -18.10 -11.24
CA PRO A 71 32.18 -18.12 -10.20
C PRO A 71 31.31 -16.86 -10.27
N ALA A 72 30.01 -17.04 -10.08
CA ALA A 72 29.05 -15.94 -10.05
C ALA A 72 29.52 -14.85 -9.06
N PRO A 73 29.41 -13.55 -9.42
CA PRO A 73 29.78 -12.47 -8.52
C PRO A 73 28.95 -12.59 -7.24
N ALA A 74 29.63 -12.56 -6.09
CA ALA A 74 28.97 -12.54 -4.80
C ALA A 74 27.94 -11.38 -4.74
N PRO A 75 26.79 -11.55 -4.07
CA PRO A 75 25.82 -10.48 -3.91
C PRO A 75 26.54 -9.26 -3.33
N ALA A 76 26.28 -8.08 -3.93
CA ALA A 76 26.90 -6.85 -3.49
C ALA A 76 26.64 -6.67 -1.99
N PRO A 77 27.68 -6.39 -1.18
CA PRO A 77 27.47 -6.16 0.25
C PRO A 77 26.46 -5.03 0.41
N ALA A 78 25.52 -5.20 1.36
CA ALA A 78 24.57 -4.15 1.72
C ALA A 78 25.34 -2.83 1.91
N PRO A 79 24.82 -1.69 1.39
CA PRO A 79 25.52 -0.42 1.49
C PRO A 79 25.86 -0.16 2.95
N ALA A 80 27.14 0.13 3.21
CA ALA A 80 27.59 0.45 4.56
C ALA A 80 26.69 1.54 5.14
N PRO A 81 26.28 1.44 6.42
CA PRO A 81 25.48 2.49 7.04
C PRO A 81 26.20 3.83 6.85
N PRO A 82 25.47 4.90 6.49
CA PRO A 82 26.08 6.20 6.28
C PRO A 82 26.91 6.58 7.52
N PRO A 83 28.09 7.22 7.34
CA PRO A 83 28.90 7.64 8.48
C PRO A 83 28.04 8.48 9.43
N PRO A 84 28.24 8.35 10.75
CA PRO A 84 27.48 9.12 11.73
C PRO A 84 27.55 10.60 11.38
N PRO A 85 26.43 11.34 11.40
CA PRO A 85 26.47 12.76 11.08
C PRO A 85 27.45 13.48 12.00
N GLU A 86 28.45 14.14 11.41
CA GLU A 86 29.32 15.05 12.15
C GLU A 86 28.54 16.34 12.45
N PHE A 87 28.31 16.61 13.73
CA PHE A 87 27.61 17.81 14.18
C PHE A 87 28.61 18.91 14.50
N SER A 88 28.37 20.13 14.03
CA SER A 88 29.27 21.27 14.32
C SER A 88 29.26 21.67 15.80
N ARG A 89 28.17 21.37 16.51
CA ARG A 89 28.03 21.51 17.97
C ARG A 89 26.91 20.61 18.46
N ILE A 90 27.06 20.12 19.69
CA ILE A 90 26.05 19.34 20.39
C ILE A 90 25.63 20.09 21.66
N LEU A 91 24.32 20.31 21.81
CA LEU A 91 23.70 20.79 23.04
C LEU A 91 23.09 19.61 23.80
N TRP A 92 23.43 19.47 25.08
CA TRP A 92 22.95 18.38 25.91
C TRP A 92 21.75 18.82 26.73
N VAL A 93 20.71 17.98 26.74
CA VAL A 93 19.47 18.21 27.47
C VAL A 93 19.20 17.03 28.40
N SER A 94 18.74 17.30 29.62
CA SER A 94 18.41 16.28 30.63
C SER A 94 17.30 16.78 31.56
N PRO A 95 16.39 15.91 32.05
CA PRO A 95 15.30 16.34 32.93
C PRO A 95 15.80 16.95 34.27
N SER A 96 17.01 16.59 34.71
CA SER A 96 17.66 17.13 35.91
C SER A 96 18.60 18.31 35.63
N GLY A 97 18.70 18.75 34.37
CA GLY A 97 19.51 19.89 33.95
C GLY A 97 18.96 21.25 34.39
N LYS A 98 19.56 22.34 33.91
CA LYS A 98 19.11 23.73 34.17
C LYS A 98 19.16 24.55 32.90
N ASP A 99 18.12 25.32 32.61
CA ASP A 99 18.08 26.17 31.40
C ASP A 99 19.06 27.36 31.44
N SER A 100 19.66 27.62 32.61
CA SER A 100 20.79 28.55 32.80
C SER A 100 22.17 27.89 32.66
N ALA A 101 22.24 26.57 32.48
CA ALA A 101 23.50 25.86 32.28
C ALA A 101 24.07 26.11 30.86
N ALA A 102 25.32 25.70 30.65
CA ALA A 102 26.02 25.93 29.39
C ALA A 102 25.53 25.04 28.23
N GLY A 103 24.77 23.97 28.52
CA GLY A 103 24.34 22.99 27.52
C GLY A 103 25.43 22.02 27.08
N THR A 104 26.46 21.84 27.90
CA THR A 104 27.49 20.81 27.74
C THR A 104 27.03 19.50 28.35
N GLU A 105 27.71 18.39 28.06
CA GLU A 105 27.36 17.09 28.63
C GLU A 105 27.36 17.08 30.16
N SER A 106 28.35 17.72 30.78
CA SER A 106 28.49 17.83 32.24
C SER A 106 27.56 18.89 32.87
N ALA A 107 27.06 19.85 32.08
CA ALA A 107 26.14 20.89 32.53
C ALA A 107 24.98 21.04 31.52
N PRO A 108 24.08 20.04 31.43
CA PRO A 108 23.04 20.00 30.42
C PRO A 108 21.95 21.05 30.70
N LEU A 109 21.32 21.52 29.61
CA LEU A 109 20.07 22.26 29.66
C LEU A 109 18.94 21.38 30.18
N ARG A 110 17.87 22.00 30.67
CA ARG A 110 16.71 21.25 31.20
C ARG A 110 15.69 20.93 30.11
N THR A 111 15.46 21.87 29.19
CA THR A 111 14.38 21.80 28.19
C THR A 111 14.92 21.77 26.77
N VAL A 112 14.20 21.09 25.87
CA VAL A 112 14.48 21.17 24.43
C VAL A 112 14.17 22.56 23.90
N GLU A 113 13.14 23.23 24.41
CA GLU A 113 12.80 24.62 24.03
C GLU A 113 14.01 25.56 24.21
N LYS A 114 14.69 25.47 25.36
CA LYS A 114 15.90 26.27 25.60
C LYS A 114 17.01 25.91 24.63
N ALA A 115 17.24 24.63 24.36
CA ALA A 115 18.28 24.18 23.44
C ALA A 115 17.99 24.63 21.99
N GLN A 116 16.73 24.54 21.54
CA GLN A 116 16.28 25.03 20.25
C GLN A 116 16.51 26.53 20.09
N SER A 117 16.34 27.33 21.15
CA SER A 117 16.65 28.77 21.10
C SER A 117 18.12 29.06 20.81
N LEU A 118 19.02 28.09 20.97
CA LEU A 118 20.47 28.23 20.77
C LEU A 118 20.99 27.55 19.50
N LEU A 119 20.20 26.63 18.90
CA LEU A 119 20.59 25.84 17.74
C LEU A 119 20.84 26.68 16.49
N GLN A 120 21.80 26.23 15.67
CA GLN A 120 22.08 26.67 14.31
C GLN A 120 22.03 25.46 13.35
N PRO A 121 21.76 25.66 12.04
CA PRO A 121 21.73 24.57 11.07
C PRO A 121 22.98 23.67 11.13
N GLY A 122 22.83 22.35 11.12
CA GLY A 122 23.93 21.38 11.24
C GLY A 122 24.37 21.06 12.68
N GLU A 123 23.70 21.63 13.69
CA GLU A 123 23.90 21.30 15.09
C GLU A 123 22.85 20.30 15.61
N ALA A 124 23.16 19.68 16.76
CA ALA A 124 22.31 18.67 17.38
C ALA A 124 21.96 18.97 18.84
N ILE A 125 20.81 18.45 19.26
CA ILE A 125 20.41 18.29 20.65
C ILE A 125 20.50 16.81 21.00
N PHE A 126 21.33 16.50 22.01
CA PHE A 126 21.44 15.16 22.59
C PHE A 126 20.64 15.08 23.88
N LEU A 127 19.65 14.20 23.88
CA LEU A 127 18.81 13.93 25.03
C LEU A 127 19.42 12.83 25.90
N LYS A 128 19.67 13.14 27.16
CA LYS A 128 20.00 12.11 28.17
C LYS A 128 18.74 11.30 28.53
N SER A 129 18.96 10.09 29.05
CA SER A 129 17.88 9.25 29.55
C SER A 129 17.05 9.96 30.62
N GLY A 130 15.77 9.64 30.65
CA GLY A 130 14.83 10.16 31.64
C GLY A 130 13.49 10.54 31.03
N THR A 131 12.58 10.94 31.90
CA THR A 131 11.22 11.33 31.52
C THR A 131 11.13 12.85 31.39
N TYR A 132 10.69 13.30 30.22
CA TYR A 132 10.41 14.68 29.87
C TYR A 132 8.90 14.89 29.83
N THR A 133 8.40 15.96 30.44
CA THR A 133 6.97 16.29 30.47
C THR A 133 6.60 17.44 29.53
N GLU A 134 7.57 17.96 28.78
CA GLU A 134 7.35 19.04 27.81
C GLU A 134 6.66 18.52 26.53
N ARG A 135 5.98 19.42 25.80
CA ARG A 135 5.47 19.19 24.44
C ARG A 135 6.43 19.85 23.47
N LEU A 136 6.99 19.08 22.54
CA LEU A 136 8.00 19.60 21.64
C LEU A 136 7.36 20.41 20.51
N ARG A 137 7.83 21.64 20.30
CA ARG A 137 7.41 22.50 19.20
C ARG A 137 8.62 22.95 18.38
N LEU A 138 8.77 22.34 17.20
CA LEU A 138 9.83 22.67 16.25
C LEU A 138 9.29 23.72 15.25
N ASP A 139 9.07 24.93 15.75
CA ASP A 139 8.38 26.02 15.04
C ASP A 139 9.20 27.32 14.92
N ALA A 140 10.37 27.40 15.57
CA ALA A 140 11.16 28.62 15.67
C ALA A 140 12.35 28.72 14.70
N ARG A 141 12.86 27.60 14.18
CA ARG A 141 14.10 27.55 13.38
C ARG A 141 14.00 26.53 12.26
N ASP A 142 14.61 26.89 11.13
CA ASP A 142 14.83 26.01 9.99
C ASP A 142 16.29 25.53 9.97
N GLY A 143 16.49 24.28 9.56
CA GLY A 143 17.79 23.85 9.04
C GLY A 143 17.96 24.26 7.57
N SER A 144 18.91 23.64 6.89
CA SER A 144 19.05 23.77 5.43
C SER A 144 19.52 22.47 4.80
N SER A 145 19.50 22.41 3.46
CA SER A 145 19.99 21.26 2.72
C SER A 145 21.44 20.93 3.12
N GLY A 146 21.67 19.67 3.49
CA GLY A 146 22.95 19.19 4.03
C GLY A 146 23.25 19.60 5.48
N ARG A 147 22.45 20.47 6.11
CA ARG A 147 22.65 21.00 7.46
C ARG A 147 21.34 20.98 8.26
N TYR A 148 20.89 19.77 8.56
CA TYR A 148 19.69 19.55 9.37
C TYR A 148 19.88 20.05 10.80
N LEU A 149 18.78 20.46 11.43
CA LEU A 149 18.69 20.56 12.89
C LEU A 149 18.33 19.18 13.43
N THR A 150 19.09 18.65 14.37
CA THR A 150 18.90 17.28 14.86
C THR A 150 18.49 17.27 16.33
N LEU A 151 17.42 16.56 16.66
CA LEU A 151 17.02 16.20 18.01
C LEU A 151 17.09 14.69 18.13
N MET A 152 17.95 14.17 19.00
CA MET A 152 18.12 12.72 19.11
C MET A 152 18.43 12.25 20.52
N ALA A 153 18.18 10.96 20.78
CA ALA A 153 18.73 10.29 21.94
C ALA A 153 20.26 10.31 21.90
N ALA A 154 20.90 10.66 23.02
CA ALA A 154 22.34 10.48 23.16
C ALA A 154 22.71 8.98 23.03
N PRO A 155 23.95 8.63 22.65
CA PRO A 155 24.37 7.24 22.54
C PRO A 155 24.03 6.40 23.78
N GLY A 156 23.25 5.33 23.60
CA GLY A 156 22.80 4.45 24.69
C GLY A 156 21.71 5.02 25.60
N ALA A 157 21.28 6.28 25.40
CA ALA A 157 20.21 6.89 26.17
C ALA A 157 18.82 6.44 25.70
N LYS A 158 17.85 6.52 26.61
CA LYS A 158 16.44 6.20 26.36
C LYS A 158 15.54 7.35 26.86
N PRO A 159 15.49 8.48 26.14
CA PRO A 159 14.63 9.60 26.51
C PRO A 159 13.16 9.27 26.23
N VAL A 160 12.28 9.63 27.17
CA VAL A 160 10.83 9.44 27.03
C VAL A 160 10.14 10.77 27.23
N PHE A 161 9.46 11.28 26.20
CA PHE A 161 8.46 12.33 26.36
C PHE A 161 7.15 11.68 26.76
N LYS A 162 6.65 12.04 27.95
CA LYS A 162 5.50 11.39 28.57
C LYS A 162 4.33 12.35 28.70
N GLY A 163 3.18 11.93 28.15
CA GLY A 163 1.88 12.58 28.33
C GLY A 163 1.17 12.10 29.60
N GLY A 164 -0.16 12.03 29.54
CA GLY A 164 -1.03 11.62 30.65
C GLY A 164 -1.50 12.79 31.52
N SER A 165 -1.45 14.00 30.97
CA SER A 165 -1.85 15.24 31.66
C SER A 165 -3.23 15.76 31.24
N GLY A 166 -3.87 15.11 30.27
CA GLY A 166 -5.05 15.61 29.56
C GLY A 166 -4.74 16.68 28.50
N ASN A 167 -3.46 16.98 28.27
CA ASN A 167 -3.03 17.96 27.26
C ASN A 167 -3.26 17.41 25.85
N ARG A 168 -3.93 18.20 25.02
CA ARG A 168 -4.32 17.82 23.65
C ARG A 168 -3.34 18.27 22.57
N ALA A 169 -2.30 19.02 22.91
CA ALA A 169 -1.26 19.37 21.96
C ALA A 169 -0.47 18.11 21.54
N PRO A 170 0.00 18.02 20.28
CA PRO A 170 0.88 16.93 19.86
C PRO A 170 2.08 16.75 20.79
N MET A 171 2.55 15.51 20.97
CA MET A 171 3.78 15.23 21.73
C MET A 171 5.02 15.85 21.04
N LEU A 172 5.03 15.81 19.71
CA LEU A 172 5.93 16.51 18.81
C LEU A 172 5.14 17.25 17.73
N GLU A 173 5.31 18.56 17.63
CA GLU A 173 4.76 19.41 16.58
C GLU A 173 5.91 19.98 15.74
N VAL A 174 5.87 19.78 14.41
CA VAL A 174 6.92 20.24 13.49
C VAL A 174 6.32 21.14 12.42
N ARG A 175 6.80 22.38 12.37
CA ARG A 175 6.30 23.45 11.46
C ARG A 175 7.39 24.07 10.59
N ARG A 176 8.62 23.58 10.72
CA ARG A 176 9.83 24.16 10.14
C ARG A 176 10.65 23.13 9.41
N ALA A 177 11.55 23.60 8.57
CA ALA A 177 12.24 22.80 7.60
C ALA A 177 13.49 22.11 8.13
N TYR A 178 13.87 20.99 7.51
CA TYR A 178 15.15 20.29 7.72
C TYR A 178 15.38 19.85 9.18
N TRP A 179 14.37 19.26 9.80
CA TRP A 179 14.47 18.66 11.14
C TRP A 179 14.65 17.15 11.08
N ARG A 180 15.58 16.63 11.89
CA ARG A 180 15.72 15.19 12.20
C ARG A 180 15.32 14.94 13.65
N VAL A 181 14.45 13.97 13.86
CA VAL A 181 14.04 13.48 15.18
C VAL A 181 14.31 11.99 15.25
N GLU A 182 15.26 11.57 16.09
CA GLU A 182 15.79 10.20 16.05
C GLU A 182 15.90 9.52 17.43
N GLY A 183 15.46 8.26 17.52
CA GLY A 183 15.73 7.41 18.69
C GLY A 183 14.93 7.75 19.96
N ILE A 184 13.82 8.46 19.84
CA ILE A 184 13.08 9.02 20.99
C ILE A 184 11.77 8.25 21.21
N THR A 185 11.38 8.06 22.47
CA THR A 185 10.04 7.57 22.80
C THR A 185 9.07 8.73 23.06
N PHE A 186 7.97 8.78 22.31
CA PHE A 186 6.81 9.62 22.53
C PHE A 186 5.65 8.77 23.02
N ASP A 187 5.37 8.81 24.32
CA ASP A 187 4.29 8.07 24.96
C ASP A 187 3.20 9.05 25.39
N ALA A 188 2.13 9.16 24.59
CA ALA A 188 1.03 10.08 24.86
C ALA A 188 0.21 9.68 26.11
N ALA A 189 0.35 8.45 26.59
CA ALA A 189 -0.18 7.97 27.86
C ALA A 189 -1.68 8.24 28.08
N GLY A 190 -2.48 8.06 27.04
CA GLY A 190 -3.93 8.27 27.04
C GLY A 190 -4.36 9.69 26.69
N ASP A 191 -3.43 10.63 26.52
CA ASP A 191 -3.77 11.97 26.05
C ASP A 191 -4.39 11.93 24.65
N LYS A 192 -5.37 12.81 24.42
CA LYS A 192 -5.93 13.06 23.09
C LYS A 192 -4.95 13.94 22.29
N ALA A 193 -3.87 13.33 21.85
CA ALA A 193 -2.82 13.98 21.08
C ALA A 193 -2.22 13.03 20.03
N PHE A 194 -1.79 13.59 18.91
CA PHE A 194 -0.84 12.93 18.02
C PHE A 194 0.51 12.74 18.74
N ALA A 195 1.20 11.64 18.46
CA ALA A 195 2.58 11.50 18.94
C ALA A 195 3.55 12.34 18.09
N ALA A 196 3.31 12.48 16.79
CA ALA A 196 4.01 13.46 15.96
C ALA A 196 3.09 14.09 14.91
N TYR A 197 3.25 15.40 14.69
CA TYR A 197 2.45 16.16 13.73
C TYR A 197 3.32 17.08 12.87
N TRP A 198 3.43 16.78 11.58
CA TRP A 198 4.05 17.63 10.56
C TRP A 198 2.98 18.43 9.84
N HIS A 199 3.03 19.76 9.95
CA HIS A 199 2.00 20.61 9.33
C HIS A 199 2.47 22.02 9.00
N GLY A 200 1.85 22.57 7.96
CA GLY A 200 2.16 23.88 7.41
C GLY A 200 3.18 23.84 6.29
N GLU A 201 3.13 24.81 5.38
CA GLU A 201 4.02 24.93 4.22
C GLU A 201 5.52 25.02 4.58
N GLY A 202 5.83 25.47 5.80
CA GLY A 202 7.19 25.51 6.34
C GLY A 202 7.71 24.16 6.85
N ALA A 203 6.83 23.17 7.08
CA ALA A 203 7.23 21.83 7.51
C ALA A 203 7.66 21.00 6.30
N HIS A 204 8.95 21.02 5.98
CA HIS A 204 9.47 20.19 4.90
C HIS A 204 10.87 19.63 5.13
N HIS A 205 11.20 18.57 4.40
CA HIS A 205 12.48 17.85 4.58
C HIS A 205 12.62 17.34 6.01
N GLY A 206 11.54 16.75 6.54
CA GLY A 206 11.47 16.22 7.90
C GLY A 206 11.88 14.75 7.94
N ILE A 207 12.56 14.34 9.00
CA ILE A 207 12.91 12.94 9.25
C ILE A 207 12.47 12.57 10.67
N LEU A 208 11.64 11.53 10.77
CA LEU A 208 11.29 10.84 12.01
C LEU A 208 11.83 9.41 11.93
N ARG A 209 12.86 9.08 12.73
CA ARG A 209 13.57 7.81 12.59
C ARG A 209 13.77 7.06 13.91
N GLY A 210 13.60 5.74 13.91
CA GLY A 210 13.99 4.92 15.06
C GLY A 210 13.27 5.27 16.35
N CYS A 211 12.10 5.92 16.26
CA CYS A 211 11.34 6.38 17.40
C CYS A 211 10.29 5.34 17.82
N THR A 212 9.84 5.43 19.08
CA THR A 212 8.68 4.68 19.58
C THR A 212 7.56 5.66 19.84
N LEU A 213 6.45 5.55 19.13
CA LEU A 213 5.28 6.42 19.24
C LEU A 213 4.09 5.59 19.71
N LYS A 214 3.49 5.94 20.85
CA LYS A 214 2.44 5.09 21.42
C LYS A 214 1.41 5.77 22.30
N ASN A 215 0.31 5.07 22.51
CA ASN A 215 -0.70 5.32 23.54
C ASN A 215 -1.43 6.67 23.42
N GLY A 216 -1.64 7.18 22.20
CA GLY A 216 -2.44 8.38 21.96
C GLY A 216 -3.91 8.07 21.69
N THR A 217 -4.79 9.07 21.81
CA THR A 217 -6.24 8.89 21.59
C THR A 217 -6.84 9.91 20.61
N ASP A 218 -5.99 10.63 19.84
CA ASP A 218 -6.44 11.52 18.77
C ASP A 218 -6.68 10.76 17.44
N GLY A 219 -6.75 11.45 16.31
CA GLY A 219 -7.00 10.84 15.00
C GLY A 219 -5.88 9.93 14.47
N ALA A 220 -4.63 10.06 14.94
CA ALA A 220 -3.53 9.20 14.50
C ALA A 220 -2.34 9.21 15.47
N GLY A 221 -1.37 8.32 15.24
CA GLY A 221 -0.05 8.38 15.87
C GLY A 221 0.87 9.41 15.24
N VAL A 222 1.03 9.34 13.92
CA VAL A 222 1.74 10.34 13.12
C VAL A 222 0.77 10.95 12.12
N PHE A 223 0.77 12.27 11.99
CA PHE A 223 -0.05 12.97 11.01
C PHE A 223 0.80 13.93 10.16
N VAL A 224 0.63 13.89 8.84
CA VAL A 224 1.28 14.79 7.88
C VAL A 224 0.20 15.53 7.10
N ALA A 225 0.13 16.84 7.28
CA ALA A 225 -1.02 17.64 6.86
C ALA A 225 -0.63 19.07 6.46
N ASP A 226 -1.63 19.86 6.08
CA ASP A 226 -1.54 21.31 5.87
C ASP A 226 -0.35 21.74 4.99
N LYS A 227 -0.15 21.08 3.84
CA LYS A 227 0.94 21.37 2.88
C LYS A 227 2.35 21.04 3.37
N ALA A 228 2.49 20.22 4.40
CA ALA A 228 3.77 19.61 4.73
C ALA A 228 4.29 18.75 3.56
N ARG A 229 5.60 18.69 3.36
CA ARG A 229 6.18 17.94 2.22
C ARG A 229 7.58 17.41 2.48
N ASP A 230 8.01 16.43 1.69
CA ASP A 230 9.34 15.83 1.81
C ASP A 230 9.57 15.28 3.23
N VAL A 231 8.65 14.44 3.72
CA VAL A 231 8.68 13.87 5.08
C VAL A 231 9.01 12.39 5.00
N LEU A 232 10.05 11.98 5.73
CA LEU A 232 10.46 10.59 5.90
C LEU A 232 10.10 10.08 7.30
N ILE A 233 9.29 9.02 7.37
CA ILE A 233 8.92 8.29 8.58
C ILE A 233 9.55 6.90 8.46
N GLU A 234 10.65 6.66 9.16
CA GLU A 234 11.50 5.48 8.94
C GLU A 234 11.82 4.68 10.22
N GLY A 235 11.69 3.36 10.19
CA GLY A 235 12.25 2.52 11.26
C GLY A 235 11.60 2.74 12.63
N ASN A 236 10.36 3.22 12.68
CA ASN A 236 9.66 3.54 13.92
C ASN A 236 8.75 2.38 14.37
N ALA A 237 8.51 2.30 15.68
CA ALA A 237 7.44 1.48 16.25
C ALA A 237 6.25 2.39 16.60
N ILE A 238 5.09 2.19 15.98
CA ILE A 238 3.91 3.05 16.07
C ILE A 238 2.71 2.20 16.48
N SER A 239 2.25 2.32 17.73
CA SER A 239 1.21 1.42 18.22
C SER A 239 0.32 1.94 19.32
N ASN A 240 -0.80 1.25 19.51
CA ASN A 240 -1.76 1.51 20.59
C ASN A 240 -2.34 2.92 20.54
N PHE A 241 -2.58 3.45 19.35
CA PHE A 241 -3.40 4.64 19.17
C PHE A 241 -4.86 4.23 19.20
N GLN A 242 -5.59 4.64 20.24
CA GLN A 242 -6.87 4.06 20.62
C GLN A 242 -7.89 5.16 20.91
N ARG A 243 -8.91 5.27 20.08
CA ARG A 243 -9.98 6.26 20.24
C ARG A 243 -11.32 5.56 20.43
N SER A 244 -12.04 5.90 21.50
CA SER A 244 -13.34 5.30 21.78
C SER A 244 -14.41 5.85 20.83
N GLY A 245 -15.10 4.95 20.12
CA GLY A 245 -16.20 5.29 19.21
C GLY A 245 -15.80 5.98 17.90
N ALA A 246 -14.51 6.05 17.59
CA ALA A 246 -13.96 6.61 16.35
C ALA A 246 -12.55 6.06 16.11
N ASP A 247 -12.01 6.28 14.92
CA ASP A 247 -10.74 5.68 14.53
C ASP A 247 -9.54 6.54 14.95
N SER A 248 -8.43 5.84 15.17
CA SER A 248 -7.11 6.39 15.49
C SER A 248 -6.10 5.59 14.71
N HIS A 249 -5.56 6.20 13.66
CA HIS A 249 -4.70 5.53 12.68
C HIS A 249 -3.24 5.45 13.16
N GLY A 250 -2.42 4.58 12.58
CA GLY A 250 -0.98 4.58 12.82
C GLY A 250 -0.32 5.83 12.24
N VAL A 251 -0.34 5.94 10.91
CA VAL A 251 0.13 7.10 10.16
C VAL A 251 -0.99 7.59 9.24
N CYS A 252 -1.26 8.89 9.28
CA CYS A 252 -2.22 9.54 8.39
C CYS A 252 -1.53 10.61 7.54
N VAL A 253 -1.87 10.67 6.25
CA VAL A 253 -1.36 11.66 5.30
C VAL A 253 -2.51 12.35 4.58
N GLN A 254 -2.53 13.68 4.62
CA GLN A 254 -3.56 14.48 3.98
C GLN A 254 -3.23 14.76 2.51
N THR A 255 -4.24 14.82 1.63
CA THR A 255 -4.07 15.06 0.19
C THR A 255 -3.40 16.39 -0.18
N ASN A 256 -3.33 17.36 0.71
CA ASN A 256 -2.63 18.62 0.46
C ASN A 256 -1.12 18.55 0.77
N SER A 257 -0.62 17.43 1.30
CA SER A 257 0.80 17.14 1.54
C SER A 257 1.46 16.51 0.31
N LYS A 258 2.81 16.44 0.25
CA LYS A 258 3.54 15.88 -0.91
C LYS A 258 4.83 15.18 -0.53
N ASN A 259 5.28 14.21 -1.33
CA ASN A 259 6.55 13.51 -1.15
C ASN A 259 6.71 12.97 0.28
N VAL A 260 5.81 12.07 0.66
CA VAL A 260 5.85 11.43 1.97
C VAL A 260 6.32 9.98 1.79
N THR A 261 7.34 9.58 2.55
CA THR A 261 7.83 8.21 2.57
C THR A 261 7.62 7.63 3.96
N ILE A 262 6.90 6.52 4.03
CA ILE A 262 6.68 5.71 5.23
C ILE A 262 7.40 4.39 4.98
N ARG A 263 8.52 4.14 5.66
CA ARG A 263 9.33 2.94 5.40
C ARG A 263 9.87 2.20 6.60
N ALA A 264 9.99 0.88 6.50
CA ALA A 264 10.60 0.05 7.53
C ALA A 264 10.00 0.26 8.95
N ASN A 265 8.74 0.68 9.04
CA ASN A 265 8.07 0.88 10.32
C ASN A 265 7.30 -0.37 10.73
N ASP A 266 7.14 -0.54 12.03
CA ASP A 266 6.26 -1.50 12.67
C ASP A 266 5.01 -0.75 13.19
N ILE A 267 3.86 -0.96 12.56
CA ILE A 267 2.62 -0.19 12.79
C ILE A 267 1.47 -1.13 13.14
N HIS A 268 1.08 -1.13 14.42
CA HIS A 268 0.17 -2.15 14.92
C HIS A 268 -0.76 -1.72 16.06
N HIS A 269 -1.84 -2.48 16.23
CA HIS A 269 -2.78 -2.33 17.35
C HIS A 269 -3.35 -0.91 17.49
N ASN A 270 -3.62 -0.26 16.35
CA ASN A 270 -4.31 1.02 16.30
C ASN A 270 -5.82 0.79 16.11
N SER A 271 -6.66 1.70 16.61
CA SER A 271 -8.12 1.54 16.53
C SER A 271 -8.69 1.86 15.15
N GLY A 272 -7.91 2.44 14.24
CA GLY A 272 -8.19 2.57 12.81
C GLY A 272 -7.20 1.80 11.94
N ASP A 273 -6.93 2.31 10.75
CA ASP A 273 -5.92 1.78 9.80
C ASP A 273 -4.46 1.92 10.28
N GLY A 274 -3.59 1.06 9.78
CA GLY A 274 -2.13 1.23 9.91
C GLY A 274 -1.65 2.50 9.20
N VAL A 275 -1.92 2.60 7.88
CA VAL A 275 -1.64 3.80 7.08
C VAL A 275 -2.92 4.27 6.40
N GLN A 276 -3.27 5.55 6.54
CA GLN A 276 -4.40 6.15 5.83
C GLN A 276 -3.97 7.36 5.01
N CYS A 277 -4.49 7.48 3.79
CA CYS A 277 -4.32 8.66 2.96
C CYS A 277 -5.68 9.19 2.49
N LEU A 278 -6.05 10.40 2.91
CA LEU A 278 -7.36 11.00 2.66
C LEU A 278 -7.31 12.53 2.52
N SER A 279 -8.38 13.13 2.02
CA SER A 279 -8.50 14.60 2.00
C SER A 279 -9.09 15.16 3.30
N SER A 280 -8.96 16.48 3.50
CA SER A 280 -9.57 17.24 4.60
C SER A 280 -11.09 17.06 4.68
N GLU A 281 -11.72 16.91 3.52
CA GLU A 281 -13.17 16.81 3.31
C GLU A 281 -13.61 15.34 3.11
N GLY A 282 -12.68 14.39 3.31
CA GLY A 282 -12.86 12.95 3.14
C GLY A 282 -12.99 12.49 1.69
N GLY A 283 -14.11 12.83 1.05
CA GLY A 283 -14.59 12.18 -0.18
C GLY A 283 -14.14 12.78 -1.52
N SER A 284 -13.33 13.84 -1.53
CA SER A 284 -12.80 14.42 -2.78
C SER A 284 -11.39 14.96 -2.61
N THR A 285 -10.54 14.84 -3.63
CA THR A 285 -9.30 15.64 -3.71
C THR A 285 -9.68 17.12 -3.70
N GLU A 286 -9.10 17.92 -2.81
CA GLU A 286 -9.27 19.37 -2.88
C GLU A 286 -8.83 19.87 -4.26
N GLU A 287 -9.70 20.65 -4.92
CA GLU A 287 -9.44 21.18 -6.25
C GLU A 287 -8.15 22.03 -6.23
N GLY A 288 -7.24 21.79 -7.17
CA GLY A 288 -5.94 22.46 -7.21
C GLY A 288 -4.90 21.94 -6.21
N THR A 289 -5.21 20.92 -5.39
CA THR A 289 -4.22 20.21 -4.58
C THR A 289 -3.95 18.84 -5.19
N PRO A 290 -2.97 18.68 -6.10
CA PRO A 290 -2.50 17.36 -6.42
C PRO A 290 -1.72 16.86 -5.20
N PHE A 291 -2.32 15.96 -4.42
CA PHE A 291 -1.48 15.07 -3.62
C PHE A 291 -0.48 14.44 -4.59
N ASP A 292 0.77 14.39 -4.18
CA ASP A 292 1.84 13.90 -5.03
C ASP A 292 2.72 13.02 -4.20
N ASN A 293 2.79 11.74 -4.56
CA ASN A 293 3.84 10.83 -4.15
C ASN A 293 3.80 10.46 -2.66
N LEU A 294 2.96 9.47 -2.34
CA LEU A 294 3.09 8.68 -1.11
C LEU A 294 3.78 7.36 -1.44
N LEU A 295 4.90 7.10 -0.79
CA LEU A 295 5.59 5.82 -0.82
C LEU A 295 5.46 5.13 0.53
N VAL A 296 4.84 3.96 0.55
CA VAL A 296 4.76 3.07 1.72
C VAL A 296 5.56 1.82 1.40
N GLU A 297 6.78 1.71 1.93
CA GLU A 297 7.70 0.62 1.56
C GLU A 297 8.24 -0.18 2.76
N ASP A 298 8.32 -1.49 2.62
CA ASP A 298 9.00 -2.38 3.58
C ASP A 298 8.48 -2.26 5.03
N ASN A 299 7.21 -1.89 5.24
CA ASN A 299 6.61 -1.78 6.57
C ASN A 299 5.97 -3.10 7.00
N ASP A 300 5.91 -3.29 8.32
CA ASP A 300 5.03 -4.26 8.97
C ASP A 300 3.76 -3.53 9.40
N LEU A 301 2.65 -3.80 8.71
CA LEU A 301 1.33 -3.25 9.04
C LEU A 301 0.49 -4.41 9.58
N HIS A 302 0.26 -4.46 10.88
CA HIS A 302 -0.40 -5.64 11.44
C HIS A 302 -1.32 -5.39 12.62
N GLU A 303 -2.38 -6.19 12.71
CA GLU A 303 -3.30 -6.21 13.86
C GLU A 303 -3.85 -4.81 14.21
N ASN A 304 -3.95 -3.94 13.20
CA ASN A 304 -4.74 -2.72 13.27
C ASN A 304 -6.22 -3.12 13.16
N ARG A 305 -7.10 -2.42 13.89
CA ARG A 305 -8.51 -2.83 14.05
C ARG A 305 -9.27 -2.86 12.72
N GLU A 306 -8.92 -1.98 11.79
CA GLU A 306 -9.57 -1.90 10.48
C GLU A 306 -8.67 -2.51 9.42
N ASN A 307 -7.89 -1.68 8.72
CA ASN A 307 -7.10 -2.11 7.58
C ASN A 307 -5.59 -1.97 7.83
N GLY A 308 -4.79 -2.63 7.00
CA GLY A 308 -3.36 -2.38 6.94
C GLY A 308 -3.09 -1.01 6.33
N ALA A 309 -3.64 -0.78 5.13
CA ALA A 309 -3.61 0.51 4.46
C ALA A 309 -4.96 0.87 3.81
N ASP A 310 -5.40 2.11 3.98
CA ASP A 310 -6.62 2.68 3.39
C ASP A 310 -6.28 3.93 2.56
N ILE A 311 -6.32 3.77 1.24
CA ILE A 311 -5.98 4.82 0.27
C ILE A 311 -7.28 5.37 -0.33
N LYS A 312 -7.68 6.57 0.12
CA LYS A 312 -9.01 7.10 -0.21
C LYS A 312 -9.08 7.94 -1.45
N THR A 313 -8.51 9.13 -1.35
CA THR A 313 -8.56 10.17 -2.40
C THR A 313 -7.17 10.56 -2.86
N CYS A 314 -6.14 9.80 -2.47
CA CYS A 314 -4.76 10.14 -2.78
C CYS A 314 -4.36 9.71 -4.19
N THR A 315 -3.38 10.42 -4.74
CA THR A 315 -2.96 10.27 -6.14
C THR A 315 -1.46 10.06 -6.23
N ARG A 316 -1.00 9.17 -7.12
CA ARG A 316 0.42 8.73 -7.20
C ARG A 316 0.88 8.12 -5.88
N VAL A 317 0.34 6.94 -5.58
CA VAL A 317 0.64 6.19 -4.36
C VAL A 317 1.32 4.88 -4.74
N THR A 318 2.38 4.52 -4.04
CA THR A 318 3.06 3.22 -4.19
C THR A 318 3.15 2.53 -2.85
N LEU A 319 2.58 1.32 -2.75
CA LEU A 319 2.81 0.40 -1.64
C LEU A 319 3.69 -0.72 -2.18
N ARG A 320 4.91 -0.87 -1.63
CA ARG A 320 5.83 -1.91 -2.08
C ARG A 320 6.55 -2.67 -0.97
N GLY A 321 6.73 -3.97 -1.13
CA GLY A 321 7.53 -4.78 -0.19
C GLY A 321 6.99 -4.85 1.25
N ASN A 322 5.76 -4.39 1.50
CA ASN A 322 5.20 -4.40 2.86
C ASN A 322 4.73 -5.80 3.26
N ARG A 323 4.76 -6.09 4.56
CA ARG A 323 4.12 -7.26 5.18
C ARG A 323 2.85 -6.80 5.91
N ILE A 324 1.70 -7.27 5.48
CA ILE A 324 0.39 -6.76 5.88
C ILE A 324 -0.49 -7.91 6.38
N TRP A 325 -0.82 -7.94 7.68
CA TRP A 325 -1.49 -9.11 8.25
C TRP A 325 -2.30 -8.88 9.54
N GLY A 326 -3.21 -9.80 9.84
CA GLY A 326 -3.94 -9.83 11.11
C GLY A 326 -5.10 -8.83 11.20
N HIS A 327 -5.56 -8.28 10.09
CA HIS A 327 -6.70 -7.37 10.05
C HIS A 327 -8.02 -8.14 10.03
N ARG A 328 -8.96 -7.75 10.91
CA ARG A 328 -10.19 -8.49 11.20
C ARG A 328 -11.41 -7.65 10.91
N ARG A 329 -12.55 -8.31 10.68
CA ARG A 329 -13.79 -7.60 10.42
C ARG A 329 -14.16 -6.73 11.61
N SER A 330 -14.57 -5.51 11.32
CA SER A 330 -15.12 -4.59 12.30
C SER A 330 -16.49 -4.08 11.85
N SER A 331 -17.07 -3.14 12.60
CA SER A 331 -18.30 -2.45 12.18
C SER A 331 -18.10 -1.53 10.98
N THR A 332 -16.85 -1.17 10.66
CA THR A 332 -16.49 -0.13 9.69
C THR A 332 -15.54 -0.62 8.59
N SER A 333 -15.04 -1.85 8.69
CA SER A 333 -14.12 -2.46 7.72
C SER A 333 -14.37 -3.98 7.61
N GLY A 334 -14.08 -4.55 6.45
CA GLY A 334 -14.09 -5.99 6.21
C GLY A 334 -12.82 -6.70 6.69
N GLY A 335 -11.91 -5.98 7.35
CA GLY A 335 -10.59 -6.46 7.75
C GLY A 335 -9.64 -6.56 6.57
N GLU A 336 -9.62 -5.55 5.70
CA GLU A 336 -8.80 -5.53 4.50
C GLU A 336 -7.31 -5.38 4.83
N GLY A 337 -6.44 -6.16 4.20
CA GLY A 337 -5.01 -5.86 4.19
C GLY A 337 -4.75 -4.49 3.55
N VAL A 338 -5.25 -4.31 2.34
CA VAL A 338 -5.23 -3.02 1.63
C VAL A 338 -6.60 -2.71 1.05
N VAL A 339 -7.07 -1.47 1.22
CA VAL A 339 -8.26 -0.95 0.56
C VAL A 339 -7.97 0.34 -0.21
N VAL A 340 -8.54 0.48 -1.40
CA VAL A 340 -8.48 1.69 -2.22
C VAL A 340 -9.92 2.24 -2.41
N HIS A 341 -10.33 3.20 -1.54
CA HIS A 341 -11.72 3.58 -1.18
C HIS A 341 -12.07 5.10 -1.23
N MET A 342 -12.89 5.54 -2.19
CA MET A 342 -13.07 6.92 -2.74
C MET A 342 -12.18 7.18 -3.98
N SER A 343 -11.98 8.44 -4.40
CA SER A 343 -11.42 8.88 -5.69
C SER A 343 -9.88 8.78 -5.83
N ALA A 344 -9.28 7.69 -5.34
CA ALA A 344 -7.85 7.44 -5.49
C ALA A 344 -7.47 7.20 -6.95
N ARG A 345 -6.30 7.67 -7.37
CA ARG A 345 -5.82 7.43 -8.75
C ARG A 345 -4.32 7.19 -8.83
N ASP A 346 -3.88 6.47 -9.84
CA ASP A 346 -2.47 6.17 -10.08
C ASP A 346 -1.85 5.47 -8.84
N VAL A 347 -2.44 4.35 -8.44
CA VAL A 347 -2.01 3.57 -7.27
C VAL A 347 -1.35 2.27 -7.73
N THR A 348 -0.12 2.03 -7.27
CA THR A 348 0.60 0.78 -7.50
C THR A 348 0.79 0.02 -6.20
N LEU A 349 0.30 -1.23 -6.14
CA LEU A 349 0.63 -2.20 -5.10
C LEU A 349 1.57 -3.23 -5.71
N GLU A 350 2.84 -3.24 -5.30
CA GLU A 350 3.85 -4.14 -5.89
C GLU A 350 4.65 -4.95 -4.86
N GLY A 351 4.84 -6.25 -5.10
CA GLY A 351 5.77 -7.04 -4.29
C GLY A 351 5.38 -7.17 -2.81
N ASN A 352 4.14 -6.89 -2.43
CA ASN A 352 3.70 -6.95 -1.04
C ASN A 352 3.37 -8.39 -0.61
N GLU A 353 3.55 -8.67 0.67
CA GLU A 353 3.04 -9.86 1.35
C GLU A 353 1.77 -9.49 2.11
N VAL A 354 0.62 -10.06 1.73
CA VAL A 354 -0.67 -9.79 2.34
C VAL A 354 -1.26 -11.12 2.81
N ARG A 355 -1.35 -11.33 4.12
CA ARG A 355 -1.78 -12.63 4.66
C ARG A 355 -2.61 -12.53 5.92
N ASP A 356 -3.39 -13.55 6.22
CA ASP A 356 -4.16 -13.62 7.47
C ASP A 356 -5.01 -12.36 7.69
N ASN A 357 -5.75 -11.93 6.67
CA ASN A 357 -6.66 -10.79 6.73
C ASN A 357 -8.08 -11.24 6.38
N GLY A 358 -9.08 -10.52 6.91
CA GLY A 358 -10.49 -10.74 6.58
C GLY A 358 -10.80 -10.59 5.09
N ARG A 359 -10.06 -9.70 4.42
CA ARG A 359 -9.88 -9.64 2.96
C ARG A 359 -8.43 -9.28 2.65
N GLY A 360 -7.88 -9.79 1.55
CA GLY A 360 -6.51 -9.45 1.15
C GLY A 360 -6.40 -8.00 0.64
N ILE A 361 -6.76 -7.79 -0.62
CA ILE A 361 -6.69 -6.49 -1.31
C ILE A 361 -8.06 -6.17 -1.89
N GLN A 362 -8.62 -5.00 -1.57
CA GLN A 362 -9.87 -4.51 -2.14
C GLN A 362 -9.67 -3.18 -2.88
N ILE A 363 -10.07 -3.15 -4.16
CA ILE A 363 -10.16 -1.96 -5.00
C ILE A 363 -11.64 -1.75 -5.33
N GLY A 364 -12.14 -0.52 -5.24
CA GLY A 364 -13.55 -0.27 -5.51
C GLY A 364 -14.49 -0.68 -4.36
N GLY A 365 -15.81 -0.55 -4.60
CA GLY A 365 -16.85 -0.88 -3.62
C GLY A 365 -17.27 0.33 -2.78
N VAL A 366 -18.31 0.14 -1.95
CA VAL A 366 -19.24 1.18 -1.46
C VAL A 366 -18.59 2.54 -1.16
N ARG A 367 -19.10 3.58 -1.85
CA ARG A 367 -18.34 4.81 -2.13
C ARG A 367 -19.14 6.10 -1.95
N GLN A 368 -18.39 7.19 -1.91
CA GLN A 368 -18.76 8.60 -2.05
C GLN A 368 -17.68 9.19 -2.98
N GLY A 369 -18.03 10.10 -3.89
CA GLY A 369 -17.11 10.60 -4.92
C GLY A 369 -16.90 9.64 -6.09
N GLU A 370 -15.95 9.96 -6.98
CA GLU A 370 -15.63 9.20 -8.20
C GLU A 370 -14.95 7.85 -7.87
N PRO A 371 -15.11 6.83 -8.74
CA PRO A 371 -14.41 5.55 -8.60
C PRO A 371 -12.89 5.72 -8.67
N PRO A 372 -12.12 4.78 -8.09
CA PRO A 372 -10.68 4.80 -8.19
C PRO A 372 -10.25 4.41 -9.60
N THR A 373 -9.20 5.06 -10.12
CA THR A 373 -8.76 4.91 -11.52
C THR A 373 -7.28 4.63 -11.66
N HIS A 374 -6.87 3.88 -12.69
CA HIS A 374 -5.46 3.57 -12.98
C HIS A 374 -4.77 2.88 -11.81
N ILE A 375 -5.19 1.65 -11.51
CA ILE A 375 -4.70 0.87 -10.38
C ILE A 375 -3.89 -0.31 -10.90
N VAL A 376 -2.69 -0.51 -10.36
CA VAL A 376 -1.82 -1.64 -10.73
C VAL A 376 -1.56 -2.49 -9.49
N LEU A 377 -2.01 -3.73 -9.52
CA LEU A 377 -1.69 -4.78 -8.56
C LEU A 377 -0.71 -5.73 -9.23
N ARG A 378 0.56 -5.69 -8.83
CA ARG A 378 1.56 -6.56 -9.44
C ARG A 378 2.45 -7.30 -8.46
N ARG A 379 2.78 -8.55 -8.77
CA ARG A 379 3.82 -9.28 -8.02
C ARG A 379 3.54 -9.40 -6.52
N ASN A 380 2.29 -9.27 -6.09
CA ASN A 380 1.90 -9.42 -4.69
C ASN A 380 1.69 -10.90 -4.36
N ARG A 381 2.02 -11.28 -3.13
CA ARG A 381 1.70 -12.57 -2.54
C ARG A 381 0.53 -12.36 -1.59
N VAL A 382 -0.64 -12.86 -1.93
CA VAL A 382 -1.87 -12.76 -1.13
C VAL A 382 -2.29 -14.15 -0.70
N PHE A 383 -2.19 -14.48 0.59
CA PHE A 383 -2.40 -15.87 1.00
C PHE A 383 -2.92 -16.04 2.42
N ASP A 384 -3.39 -17.25 2.74
CA ASP A 384 -3.89 -17.63 4.07
C ASP A 384 -4.93 -16.65 4.58
N GLY A 385 -6.04 -16.49 3.85
CA GLY A 385 -7.11 -15.59 4.28
C GLY A 385 -7.78 -16.00 5.59
N TYR A 386 -8.56 -15.09 6.16
CA TYR A 386 -9.27 -15.31 7.42
C TYR A 386 -10.79 -15.12 7.26
N ASP A 387 -11.58 -16.03 7.81
CA ASP A 387 -13.06 -15.99 7.78
C ASP A 387 -13.74 -16.37 9.10
N SER A 388 -12.97 -16.67 10.16
CA SER A 388 -13.51 -17.26 11.40
C SER A 388 -14.39 -16.31 12.24
N ASP A 389 -14.38 -15.01 11.97
CA ASP A 389 -15.25 -14.00 12.58
C ASP A 389 -16.41 -13.57 11.65
N GLY A 390 -16.64 -14.30 10.55
CA GLY A 390 -17.58 -13.94 9.50
C GLY A 390 -17.03 -12.93 8.49
N SER A 391 -15.71 -12.70 8.47
CA SER A 391 -15.02 -12.07 7.34
C SER A 391 -15.25 -12.84 6.03
N GLU A 392 -15.10 -12.18 4.87
CA GLU A 392 -15.31 -12.83 3.57
C GLU A 392 -14.20 -13.84 3.23
N GLY A 393 -12.96 -13.62 3.67
CA GLY A 393 -11.83 -14.49 3.39
C GLY A 393 -11.39 -14.48 1.93
N SER A 394 -11.66 -13.40 1.18
CA SER A 394 -11.31 -13.26 -0.23
C SER A 394 -9.90 -12.67 -0.43
N GLY A 395 -9.21 -13.08 -1.50
CA GLY A 395 -7.85 -12.66 -1.82
C GLY A 395 -7.81 -11.26 -2.39
N ILE A 396 -8.05 -11.14 -3.70
CA ILE A 396 -8.13 -9.86 -4.40
C ILE A 396 -9.60 -9.60 -4.78
N ARG A 397 -10.05 -8.37 -4.57
CA ARG A 397 -11.40 -7.94 -4.88
C ARG A 397 -11.39 -6.62 -5.65
N ILE A 398 -12.02 -6.63 -6.82
CA ILE A 398 -12.21 -5.47 -7.68
C ILE A 398 -13.73 -5.22 -7.80
N ASP A 399 -14.24 -4.27 -7.03
CA ASP A 399 -15.61 -3.79 -7.15
C ASP A 399 -15.62 -2.56 -8.09
N THR A 400 -16.33 -1.48 -7.75
CA THR A 400 -16.45 -0.28 -8.61
C THR A 400 -15.12 0.47 -8.79
N ALA A 401 -14.45 0.29 -9.93
CA ALA A 401 -13.14 0.85 -10.27
C ALA A 401 -12.94 0.87 -11.80
N ILE A 402 -12.05 1.74 -12.30
CA ILE A 402 -11.79 1.92 -13.74
C ILE A 402 -10.29 1.73 -14.02
N ASP A 403 -9.93 1.00 -15.08
CA ASP A 403 -8.54 0.69 -15.47
C ASP A 403 -7.76 0.08 -14.30
N VAL A 404 -8.01 -1.21 -14.07
CA VAL A 404 -7.34 -1.99 -13.02
C VAL A 404 -6.56 -3.14 -13.63
N LYS A 405 -5.26 -3.18 -13.36
CA LYS A 405 -4.35 -4.23 -13.84
C LYS A 405 -3.98 -5.15 -12.68
N VAL A 406 -4.30 -6.44 -12.81
CA VAL A 406 -3.95 -7.50 -11.87
C VAL A 406 -2.95 -8.41 -12.56
N LEU A 407 -1.66 -8.16 -12.34
CA LEU A 407 -0.55 -8.74 -13.11
C LEU A 407 0.39 -9.55 -12.22
N HIS A 408 0.76 -10.77 -12.61
CA HIS A 408 1.82 -11.52 -11.91
C HIS A 408 1.59 -11.66 -10.39
N ASN A 409 0.36 -11.73 -9.89
CA ASN A 409 0.14 -11.95 -8.45
C ASN A 409 0.05 -13.45 -8.14
N THR A 410 0.48 -13.86 -6.96
CA THR A 410 0.18 -15.19 -6.42
C THR A 410 -0.88 -15.04 -5.34
N VAL A 411 -2.06 -15.61 -5.57
CA VAL A 411 -3.15 -15.68 -4.61
C VAL A 411 -3.39 -17.14 -4.21
N TRP A 412 -3.21 -17.46 -2.94
CA TRP A 412 -3.15 -18.86 -2.50
C TRP A 412 -3.85 -19.12 -1.17
N ASN A 413 -4.51 -20.27 -1.03
CA ASN A 413 -5.10 -20.71 0.25
C ASN A 413 -6.10 -19.69 0.85
N MET A 414 -7.04 -19.22 0.03
CA MET A 414 -8.11 -18.31 0.49
C MET A 414 -9.33 -19.12 0.99
N PRO A 415 -9.91 -18.79 2.16
CA PRO A 415 -11.13 -19.45 2.65
C PRO A 415 -12.35 -19.33 1.73
N THR A 416 -12.36 -18.34 0.84
CA THR A 416 -13.40 -18.24 -0.19
C THR A 416 -12.81 -18.11 -1.58
N TYR A 417 -12.64 -16.89 -2.07
CA TYR A 417 -12.33 -16.58 -3.45
C TYR A 417 -10.89 -16.10 -3.61
N GLY A 418 -10.20 -16.56 -4.65
CA GLY A 418 -8.92 -15.98 -5.05
C GLY A 418 -9.08 -14.56 -5.57
N LEU A 419 -9.93 -14.40 -6.60
CA LEU A 419 -10.27 -13.12 -7.21
C LEU A 419 -11.78 -12.95 -7.30
N VAL A 420 -12.27 -11.77 -6.91
CA VAL A 420 -13.66 -11.33 -7.12
C VAL A 420 -13.65 -10.08 -7.99
N VAL A 421 -14.43 -10.04 -9.06
CA VAL A 421 -14.56 -8.84 -9.91
C VAL A 421 -16.00 -8.60 -10.37
N GLY A 422 -16.41 -7.34 -10.56
CA GLY A 422 -17.67 -6.99 -11.22
C GLY A 422 -18.92 -7.28 -10.40
N LYS A 423 -18.82 -7.28 -9.06
CA LYS A 423 -19.96 -7.52 -8.16
C LYS A 423 -20.97 -6.37 -8.14
N GLY A 424 -20.58 -5.17 -8.54
CA GLY A 424 -21.50 -4.04 -8.68
C GLY A 424 -22.01 -3.45 -7.37
N GLU A 425 -21.26 -3.54 -6.25
CA GLU A 425 -21.75 -3.02 -4.96
C GLU A 425 -22.08 -1.52 -4.98
N SER A 426 -21.40 -0.74 -5.83
CA SER A 426 -21.63 0.70 -5.99
C SER A 426 -21.49 1.20 -7.44
N GLY A 427 -21.59 0.29 -8.42
CA GLY A 427 -21.36 0.55 -9.85
C GLY A 427 -20.35 -0.43 -10.47
N ALA A 428 -20.18 -0.32 -11.79
CA ALA A 428 -19.41 -1.25 -12.59
C ALA A 428 -17.90 -1.26 -12.31
N SER A 429 -17.27 -2.42 -12.52
CA SER A 429 -15.82 -2.52 -12.75
C SER A 429 -15.53 -2.34 -14.24
N GLU A 430 -14.74 -1.34 -14.61
CA GLU A 430 -14.46 -0.98 -16.01
C GLU A 430 -12.98 -1.23 -16.34
N ASP A 431 -12.71 -1.80 -17.51
CA ASP A 431 -11.36 -2.02 -18.06
C ASP A 431 -10.41 -2.76 -17.10
N VAL A 432 -10.85 -3.89 -16.56
CA VAL A 432 -10.01 -4.73 -15.68
C VAL A 432 -9.25 -5.78 -16.51
N GLU A 433 -7.93 -5.75 -16.39
CA GLU A 433 -7.02 -6.70 -17.02
C GLU A 433 -6.41 -7.66 -15.98
N VAL A 434 -6.56 -8.96 -16.21
CA VAL A 434 -6.02 -10.01 -15.34
C VAL A 434 -5.05 -10.88 -16.14
N ARG A 435 -3.74 -10.78 -15.86
CA ARG A 435 -2.68 -11.50 -16.59
C ARG A 435 -1.65 -12.15 -15.69
N ASN A 436 -1.16 -13.33 -16.09
CA ASN A 436 0.00 -13.98 -15.49
C ASN A 436 -0.11 -14.24 -13.99
N ASN A 437 -1.32 -14.30 -13.43
CA ASN A 437 -1.50 -14.58 -12.02
C ASN A 437 -1.48 -16.09 -11.76
N ILE A 438 -1.07 -16.48 -10.55
CA ILE A 438 -1.32 -17.81 -10.00
C ILE A 438 -2.45 -17.68 -8.98
N LEU A 439 -3.57 -18.35 -9.20
CA LEU A 439 -4.74 -18.38 -8.30
C LEU A 439 -5.06 -19.83 -7.92
N GLY A 440 -4.94 -20.19 -6.65
CA GLY A 440 -5.14 -21.59 -6.27
C GLY A 440 -5.36 -21.87 -4.81
N ALA A 441 -5.68 -23.13 -4.51
CA ALA A 441 -6.02 -23.62 -3.18
C ALA A 441 -7.13 -22.81 -2.48
N CYS A 442 -8.01 -22.15 -3.24
CA CYS A 442 -9.12 -21.37 -2.71
C CYS A 442 -10.31 -22.29 -2.43
N ALA A 443 -10.91 -22.22 -1.24
CA ALA A 443 -11.91 -23.19 -0.81
C ALA A 443 -13.27 -23.06 -1.50
N ALA A 444 -13.59 -21.88 -2.08
CA ALA A 444 -14.79 -21.70 -2.89
C ALA A 444 -14.50 -21.73 -4.38
N LEU A 445 -13.75 -20.74 -4.90
CA LEU A 445 -13.42 -20.60 -6.34
C LEU A 445 -12.10 -19.84 -6.51
N ALA A 446 -11.37 -20.09 -7.59
CA ALA A 446 -10.24 -19.24 -7.95
C ALA A 446 -10.75 -17.85 -8.42
N VAL A 447 -11.81 -17.80 -9.23
CA VAL A 447 -12.35 -16.55 -9.78
C VAL A 447 -13.87 -16.50 -9.68
N ARG A 448 -14.41 -15.37 -9.20
CA ARG A 448 -15.83 -15.05 -9.23
C ARG A 448 -16.07 -13.73 -9.97
N VAL A 449 -16.80 -13.80 -11.06
CA VAL A 449 -17.23 -12.64 -11.85
C VAL A 449 -18.72 -12.38 -11.63
N GLY A 450 -19.05 -11.15 -11.25
CA GLY A 450 -20.43 -10.67 -11.15
C GLY A 450 -20.98 -10.20 -12.50
N THR A 451 -22.02 -9.38 -12.46
CA THR A 451 -22.76 -8.94 -13.65
C THR A 451 -22.54 -7.47 -14.02
N ASP A 452 -21.85 -6.71 -13.18
CA ASP A 452 -21.74 -5.26 -13.30
C ASP A 452 -20.29 -4.87 -13.65
N TRP A 453 -19.98 -4.97 -14.94
CA TRP A 453 -18.66 -4.72 -15.47
C TRP A 453 -18.70 -4.36 -16.96
N GLU A 454 -17.66 -3.67 -17.41
CA GLU A 454 -17.37 -3.36 -18.82
C GLU A 454 -15.88 -3.58 -19.07
N GLY A 455 -15.48 -4.09 -20.23
CA GLY A 455 -14.05 -4.20 -20.58
C GLY A 455 -13.22 -5.20 -19.75
N LEU A 456 -13.82 -6.27 -19.20
CA LEU A 456 -13.04 -7.31 -18.53
C LEU A 456 -12.24 -8.16 -19.53
N SER A 457 -11.01 -8.51 -19.15
CA SER A 457 -10.19 -9.45 -19.92
C SER A 457 -9.28 -10.29 -19.03
N PHE A 458 -9.18 -11.58 -19.32
CA PHE A 458 -8.31 -12.53 -18.61
C PHE A 458 -7.43 -13.25 -19.65
N ASP A 459 -6.13 -13.44 -19.37
CA ASP A 459 -5.27 -14.29 -20.19
C ASP A 459 -3.96 -14.70 -19.48
N GLY A 460 -3.37 -15.83 -19.89
CA GLY A 460 -2.08 -16.30 -19.39
C GLY A 460 -2.01 -16.55 -17.88
N ASN A 461 -3.13 -16.83 -17.22
CA ASN A 461 -3.19 -17.13 -15.79
C ASN A 461 -3.02 -18.64 -15.54
N LEU A 462 -2.52 -19.00 -14.36
CA LEU A 462 -2.50 -20.37 -13.86
C LEU A 462 -3.49 -20.51 -12.72
N TYR A 463 -4.38 -21.49 -12.86
CA TYR A 463 -5.39 -21.82 -11.87
C TYR A 463 -5.10 -23.20 -11.27
N SER A 464 -5.14 -23.31 -9.95
CA SER A 464 -4.89 -24.58 -9.24
C SER A 464 -6.04 -24.87 -8.28
N PRO A 465 -7.08 -25.62 -8.71
CA PRO A 465 -8.25 -25.89 -7.88
C PRO A 465 -7.91 -26.69 -6.62
N LEU A 466 -8.73 -26.52 -5.57
CA LEU A 466 -8.64 -27.30 -4.34
C LEU A 466 -9.53 -28.54 -4.45
N GLY A 467 -8.93 -29.71 -4.72
CA GLY A 467 -9.69 -30.93 -4.96
C GLY A 467 -10.61 -30.79 -6.17
N ASP A 468 -11.87 -31.19 -6.03
CA ASP A 468 -12.89 -31.09 -7.09
C ASP A 468 -13.67 -29.76 -7.08
N ALA A 469 -13.18 -28.75 -6.35
CA ALA A 469 -13.84 -27.45 -6.28
C ALA A 469 -13.89 -26.79 -7.68
N PRO A 470 -15.02 -26.15 -8.05
CA PRO A 470 -15.07 -25.39 -9.29
C PRO A 470 -14.04 -24.25 -9.29
N THR A 471 -13.47 -23.98 -10.45
CA THR A 471 -12.43 -22.94 -10.57
C THR A 471 -13.06 -21.56 -10.78
N PHE A 472 -14.16 -21.48 -11.55
CA PHE A 472 -14.76 -20.22 -11.98
C PHE A 472 -16.25 -20.14 -11.67
N ARG A 473 -16.74 -18.93 -11.39
CA ARG A 473 -18.17 -18.61 -11.42
C ARG A 473 -18.45 -17.33 -12.19
N LYS A 474 -19.38 -17.40 -13.14
CA LYS A 474 -19.96 -16.26 -13.85
C LYS A 474 -21.47 -16.44 -13.99
N ASP A 475 -22.24 -15.37 -13.77
CA ASP A 475 -23.70 -15.38 -13.85
C ASP A 475 -24.35 -16.50 -13.00
N SER A 476 -23.79 -16.72 -11.80
CA SER A 476 -24.18 -17.78 -10.86
C SER A 476 -23.99 -19.22 -11.38
N ARG A 477 -23.22 -19.42 -12.44
CA ARG A 477 -22.85 -20.75 -12.96
C ARG A 477 -21.39 -21.06 -12.67
N ASP A 478 -21.17 -22.20 -12.04
CA ASP A 478 -19.84 -22.77 -11.81
C ASP A 478 -19.34 -23.47 -13.06
N GLN A 479 -18.05 -23.29 -13.37
CA GLN A 479 -17.44 -23.73 -14.61
C GLN A 479 -16.00 -24.19 -14.36
N ASP A 480 -15.54 -25.15 -15.16
CA ASP A 480 -14.13 -25.46 -15.35
C ASP A 480 -13.50 -24.49 -16.36
N LEU A 481 -12.19 -24.59 -16.58
CA LEU A 481 -11.47 -23.73 -17.52
C LEU A 481 -11.97 -23.86 -18.97
N SER A 482 -12.38 -25.04 -19.42
CA SER A 482 -12.82 -25.23 -20.80
C SER A 482 -14.15 -24.53 -21.06
N ALA A 483 -15.13 -24.70 -20.17
CA ALA A 483 -16.42 -24.00 -20.25
C ALA A 483 -16.27 -22.48 -20.07
N TRP A 484 -15.31 -22.05 -19.22
CA TRP A 484 -14.96 -20.64 -19.06
C TRP A 484 -14.44 -20.03 -20.36
N GLN A 485 -13.46 -20.67 -21.00
CA GLN A 485 -12.89 -20.23 -22.28
C GLN A 485 -13.94 -20.19 -23.39
N GLU A 486 -14.77 -21.23 -23.50
CA GLU A 486 -15.84 -21.30 -24.52
C GLU A 486 -16.90 -20.21 -24.33
N SER A 487 -17.30 -19.92 -23.09
CA SER A 487 -18.39 -18.99 -22.81
C SER A 487 -17.97 -17.52 -22.80
N THR A 488 -16.69 -17.24 -22.53
CA THR A 488 -16.19 -15.86 -22.40
C THR A 488 -15.28 -15.44 -23.56
N GLY A 489 -14.58 -16.38 -24.20
CA GLY A 489 -13.49 -16.08 -25.11
C GLY A 489 -12.21 -15.56 -24.42
N TRP A 490 -12.17 -15.55 -23.09
CA TRP A 490 -11.01 -15.16 -22.29
C TRP A 490 -10.11 -16.36 -21.97
N ASP A 491 -8.96 -16.09 -21.34
CA ASP A 491 -8.05 -17.10 -20.79
C ASP A 491 -7.53 -18.09 -21.84
N ALA A 492 -7.36 -17.64 -23.09
CA ALA A 492 -6.94 -18.47 -24.22
C ALA A 492 -5.58 -19.16 -24.01
N HIS A 493 -4.67 -18.53 -23.26
CA HIS A 493 -3.35 -19.05 -22.91
C HIS A 493 -3.24 -19.50 -21.45
N SER A 494 -4.35 -19.49 -20.71
CA SER A 494 -4.37 -19.89 -19.31
C SER A 494 -4.41 -21.40 -19.14
N VAL A 495 -3.96 -21.88 -17.98
CA VAL A 495 -3.86 -23.31 -17.68
C VAL A 495 -4.42 -23.64 -16.31
N GLU A 496 -5.05 -24.81 -16.19
CA GLU A 496 -5.47 -25.36 -14.90
C GLU A 496 -4.50 -26.47 -14.47
N LYS A 497 -3.53 -26.15 -13.62
CA LYS A 497 -2.42 -27.04 -13.22
C LYS A 497 -1.87 -26.67 -11.84
N ALA A 498 -1.12 -27.58 -11.23
CA ALA A 498 -0.32 -27.26 -10.06
C ALA A 498 0.83 -26.29 -10.44
N PRO A 499 1.06 -25.22 -9.65
CA PRO A 499 2.09 -24.23 -9.95
C PRO A 499 3.51 -24.78 -9.72
N GLY A 500 3.69 -25.77 -8.84
CA GLY A 500 5.02 -26.31 -8.52
C GLY A 500 5.87 -25.32 -7.72
N PHE A 501 5.32 -24.83 -6.59
CA PHE A 501 6.06 -24.04 -5.61
C PHE A 501 7.13 -24.89 -4.88
N VAL A 502 8.13 -24.22 -4.31
CA VAL A 502 9.14 -24.86 -3.45
C VAL A 502 8.51 -25.36 -2.15
N ASP A 503 7.79 -24.49 -1.44
CA ASP A 503 7.08 -24.86 -0.20
C ASP A 503 5.90 -23.92 0.08
N ALA A 504 4.74 -24.27 -0.49
CA ALA A 504 3.54 -23.45 -0.33
C ALA A 504 2.96 -23.49 1.10
N GLU A 505 3.23 -24.54 1.89
CA GLU A 505 2.70 -24.69 3.26
C GLU A 505 3.39 -23.70 4.21
N ASP A 506 4.68 -23.41 3.97
CA ASP A 506 5.45 -22.43 4.72
C ASP A 506 5.41 -21.00 4.10
N GLY A 507 4.55 -20.76 3.10
CA GLY A 507 4.42 -19.47 2.41
C GLY A 507 5.57 -19.15 1.45
N ASP A 508 6.39 -20.14 1.10
CA ASP A 508 7.41 -20.06 0.07
C ASP A 508 6.81 -20.32 -1.32
N PHE A 509 6.41 -19.23 -1.95
CA PHE A 509 5.88 -19.20 -3.31
C PHE A 509 6.96 -19.06 -4.39
N TRP A 510 8.23 -19.36 -4.11
CA TRP A 510 9.24 -19.50 -5.18
C TRP A 510 8.87 -20.68 -6.08
N LEU A 511 9.09 -20.54 -7.39
CA LEU A 511 8.82 -21.60 -8.35
C LEU A 511 10.00 -22.58 -8.38
N ALA A 512 9.70 -23.89 -8.27
CA ALA A 512 10.70 -24.92 -8.47
C ALA A 512 11.22 -24.91 -9.92
N SER A 513 12.41 -25.49 -10.16
CA SER A 513 12.98 -25.56 -11.52
C SER A 513 12.13 -26.35 -12.52
N SER A 514 11.26 -27.25 -12.02
CA SER A 514 10.29 -28.01 -12.82
C SER A 514 8.89 -27.37 -12.89
N SER A 515 8.73 -26.16 -12.35
CA SER A 515 7.44 -25.47 -12.32
C SER A 515 6.89 -25.24 -13.72
N SER A 516 5.57 -25.41 -13.87
CA SER A 516 4.86 -25.08 -15.10
C SER A 516 4.53 -23.59 -15.24
N ALA A 517 4.73 -22.81 -14.18
CA ALA A 517 4.56 -21.36 -14.17
C ALA A 517 5.82 -20.60 -14.61
N ARG A 518 6.98 -21.28 -14.68
CA ARG A 518 8.25 -20.68 -15.07
C ARG A 518 8.36 -20.54 -16.59
N ASP A 519 8.85 -19.40 -17.08
CA ASP A 519 8.93 -19.05 -18.50
C ASP A 519 7.58 -19.23 -19.25
N ALA A 520 6.45 -19.00 -18.58
CA ALA A 520 5.13 -19.38 -19.11
C ALA A 520 4.15 -18.20 -19.26
N GLY A 521 4.48 -17.04 -18.69
CA GLY A 521 3.66 -15.84 -18.75
C GLY A 521 3.71 -15.12 -20.11
N LEU A 522 2.72 -14.26 -20.31
CA LEU A 522 2.62 -13.36 -21.47
C LEU A 522 3.43 -12.08 -21.23
N SER A 523 4.03 -11.52 -22.28
CA SER A 523 4.65 -10.19 -22.16
C SER A 523 3.58 -9.12 -21.97
N VAL A 524 3.63 -8.43 -20.83
CA VAL A 524 2.70 -7.33 -20.47
C VAL A 524 3.42 -5.98 -20.36
N GLY A 525 4.61 -5.87 -20.97
CA GLY A 525 5.41 -4.64 -20.97
C GLY A 525 6.27 -4.42 -19.72
N GLU A 526 6.41 -5.42 -18.84
CA GLU A 526 7.41 -5.44 -17.77
C GLU A 526 8.73 -6.05 -18.24
N ASP A 527 9.82 -5.83 -17.51
CA ASP A 527 11.08 -6.56 -17.72
C ASP A 527 10.97 -7.97 -17.12
N TRP A 528 11.62 -8.96 -17.75
CA TRP A 528 11.69 -10.34 -17.26
C TRP A 528 13.03 -10.99 -17.58
N CYS A 529 13.28 -12.12 -16.93
CA CYS A 529 14.45 -12.96 -17.17
C CYS A 529 14.01 -14.32 -17.72
N GLY A 530 14.93 -15.05 -18.35
CA GLY A 530 14.57 -16.32 -19.00
C GLY A 530 13.98 -16.14 -20.40
N ARG A 531 13.12 -17.06 -20.82
CA ARG A 531 12.55 -17.11 -22.19
C ARG A 531 11.24 -16.33 -22.32
N ALA A 532 10.51 -16.20 -21.22
CA ALA A 532 9.26 -15.47 -21.08
C ALA A 532 9.11 -15.12 -19.58
N PRO A 533 8.24 -14.17 -19.20
CA PRO A 533 8.07 -13.88 -17.78
C PRO A 533 7.47 -15.08 -17.04
N ASP A 534 7.78 -15.20 -15.76
CA ASP A 534 7.13 -16.18 -14.89
C ASP A 534 5.69 -15.75 -14.56
N MET A 535 4.79 -16.72 -14.45
CA MET A 535 3.49 -16.48 -13.83
C MET A 535 3.65 -16.35 -12.30
N GLY A 536 2.84 -15.50 -11.69
CA GLY A 536 2.83 -15.29 -10.24
C GLY A 536 3.89 -14.30 -9.75
N ALA A 537 4.04 -14.24 -8.43
CA ALA A 537 4.62 -13.10 -7.73
C ALA A 537 6.12 -12.84 -7.94
N ARG A 538 6.89 -13.81 -8.46
CA ARG A 538 8.36 -13.72 -8.52
C ARG A 538 8.90 -14.32 -9.81
N GLU A 539 9.86 -13.62 -10.42
CA GLU A 539 10.71 -14.18 -11.47
C GLU A 539 11.77 -15.08 -10.85
N SER A 540 11.95 -16.27 -11.42
CA SER A 540 12.92 -17.28 -10.96
C SER A 540 14.32 -17.07 -11.53
N ASP A 541 14.41 -16.43 -12.70
CA ASP A 541 15.63 -16.31 -13.49
C ASP A 541 16.31 -14.94 -13.37
N CYS A 542 15.76 -14.04 -12.54
CA CYS A 542 16.36 -12.73 -12.32
C CYS A 542 17.41 -12.74 -11.19
N PRO A 543 18.52 -11.99 -11.35
CA PRO A 543 19.65 -11.97 -10.43
C PRO A 543 19.36 -11.30 -9.08
#